data_AF-A0A2I1EWH8-F1
#
_entry.id   AF-A0A2I1EWH8-F1
#
_cell.length_a   1.000
_cell.length_b   1.000
_cell.length_c   1.000
_cell.angle_alpha   90.00
_cell.angle_beta   90.00
_cell.angle_gamma   90.00
#
_symmetry.space_group_name_H-M   'P 1'
#
loop_
_entity.id
_entity.type
_entity.pdbx_description
1 polymer ?
#
loop_
_entity_poly.entity_id
_entity_poly.type
_entity_poly.pdbx_seq_one_letter_code
_entity_poly.pdbx_strand_id
1 'polypeptide(L)'
;MNDREVVYAKACTSIEQLNQLTSSSNCSDGNFKISFFYNPPDDHQIYHITCELNENNNNSDSPSDHKFYYKLDDKNFYITCILIPNSLIVQFLNKKIYGIELKKGEEEQQEYLTFSSGQQSNLEFHLKEYLLASKQINKKTNVNIVTDAQPKL
;
A
#
# COMPACT_ATOMS: atom_id res chain seq x y z
N MET A 1 16.58 5.49 28.97
CA MET A 1 15.25 5.39 28.35
C MET A 1 15.39 6.06 27.00
N ASN A 2 15.50 5.30 25.91
CA ASN A 2 15.51 5.89 24.58
C ASN A 2 14.07 6.23 24.23
N ASP A 3 13.77 7.51 24.06
CA ASP A 3 12.56 7.98 23.41
C ASP A 3 12.48 7.29 22.04
N ARG A 4 11.60 6.30 21.93
CA ARG A 4 11.25 5.73 20.64
C ARG A 4 10.50 6.84 19.92
N GLU A 5 11.11 7.39 18.87
CA GLU A 5 10.50 8.42 18.04
C GLU A 5 9.21 7.85 17.42
N VAL A 6 8.08 8.25 17.99
CA VAL A 6 6.75 7.85 17.53
C VAL A 6 6.35 8.81 16.41
N VAL A 7 6.41 8.35 15.17
CA VAL A 7 5.93 9.12 14.01
C VAL A 7 4.44 8.89 13.87
N TYR A 8 3.65 9.96 13.87
CA TYR A 8 2.22 9.88 13.58
C TYR A 8 2.01 9.77 12.07
N ALA A 9 1.28 8.76 11.62
CA ALA A 9 0.85 8.69 10.24
C ALA A 9 -0.20 9.77 9.95
N LYS A 10 -0.03 10.45 8.82
CA LYS A 10 -0.86 11.62 8.44
C LYS A 10 -1.27 11.58 6.97
N ALA A 11 -0.70 10.69 6.16
CA ALA A 11 -0.91 10.73 4.72
C ALA A 11 -2.32 10.29 4.27
N CYS A 12 -3.04 9.45 5.03
CA CYS A 12 -4.41 9.04 4.72
C CYS A 12 -5.31 9.03 5.96
N THR A 13 -6.17 10.03 6.09
CA THR A 13 -7.05 10.27 7.24
C THR A 13 -8.55 10.38 6.87
N SER A 14 -8.88 10.32 5.58
CA SER A 14 -10.27 10.43 5.09
C SER A 14 -10.61 9.45 3.96
N ILE A 15 -11.90 9.18 3.77
CA ILE A 15 -12.39 8.25 2.74
C ILE A 15 -12.08 8.81 1.35
N GLU A 16 -12.12 10.14 1.20
CA GLU A 16 -11.78 10.84 -0.04
C GLU A 16 -10.31 10.61 -0.41
N GLN A 17 -9.39 10.69 0.56
CA GLN A 17 -7.96 10.40 0.33
C GLN A 17 -7.75 8.94 -0.07
N LEU A 18 -8.40 8.00 0.61
CA LEU A 18 -8.32 6.58 0.26
C LEU A 18 -8.87 6.28 -1.15
N ASN A 19 -9.99 6.92 -1.54
CA ASN A 19 -10.53 6.81 -2.91
C ASN A 19 -9.55 7.38 -3.95
N GLN A 20 -8.84 8.46 -3.65
CA GLN A 20 -7.84 9.03 -4.58
C GLN A 20 -6.66 8.08 -4.79
N LEU A 21 -6.16 7.43 -3.73
CA LEU A 21 -5.09 6.44 -3.83
C LEU A 21 -5.46 5.29 -4.79
N THR A 22 -6.67 4.76 -4.64
CA THR A 22 -7.17 3.64 -5.46
C THR A 22 -7.52 4.03 -6.90
N SER A 23 -7.68 5.33 -7.20
CA SER A 23 -8.00 5.81 -8.56
C SER A 23 -6.76 6.07 -9.42
N SER A 24 -5.56 6.09 -8.82
CA SER A 24 -4.28 6.43 -9.47
C SER A 24 -3.60 5.26 -10.19
N SER A 25 -4.19 4.06 -10.12
CA SER A 25 -3.58 2.83 -10.61
C SER A 25 -3.67 2.72 -12.14
N ASN A 26 -2.75 3.34 -12.88
CA ASN A 26 -2.57 3.03 -14.30
C ASN A 26 -1.08 3.00 -14.66
N CYS A 27 -0.64 1.84 -15.16
CA CYS A 27 0.61 1.67 -15.88
C CYS A 27 0.51 2.47 -17.19
N SER A 28 1.25 3.56 -17.35
CA SER A 28 1.48 4.16 -18.66
C SER A 28 2.72 3.51 -19.28
N ASP A 29 2.68 3.29 -20.60
CA ASP A 29 3.64 2.49 -21.41
C ASP A 29 5.12 2.97 -21.40
N GLY A 30 5.51 3.83 -20.45
CA GLY A 30 6.90 4.30 -20.29
C GLY A 30 7.41 4.38 -18.84
N ASN A 31 6.54 4.33 -17.81
CA ASN A 31 6.95 4.41 -16.41
C ASN A 31 6.32 3.24 -15.62
N PHE A 32 7.14 2.27 -15.20
CA PHE A 32 6.65 1.19 -14.36
C PHE A 32 6.28 1.73 -12.97
N LYS A 33 4.98 1.93 -12.75
CA LYS A 33 4.39 2.32 -11.47
C LYS A 33 3.29 1.33 -11.11
N ILE A 34 3.39 0.72 -9.94
CA ILE A 34 2.38 -0.20 -9.41
C ILE A 34 2.00 0.21 -8.00
N SER A 35 0.72 0.13 -7.68
CA SER A 35 0.19 0.42 -6.34
C SER A 35 -0.70 -0.72 -5.87
N PHE A 36 -0.59 -1.09 -4.60
CA PHE A 36 -1.37 -2.17 -3.99
C PHE A 36 -1.43 -2.02 -2.47
N PHE A 37 -2.39 -2.69 -1.83
CA PHE A 37 -2.42 -2.79 -0.36
C PHE A 37 -1.61 -3.99 0.13
N TYR A 38 -0.91 -3.81 1.24
CA TYR A 38 -0.07 -4.82 1.84
C TYR A 38 -0.21 -4.83 3.36
N ASN A 39 -0.28 -6.03 3.94
CA ASN A 39 -0.22 -6.26 5.37
C ASN A 39 0.98 -7.18 5.66
N PRO A 40 2.08 -6.67 6.23
CA PRO A 40 3.25 -7.49 6.52
C PRO A 40 2.95 -8.52 7.64
N PRO A 41 3.62 -9.68 7.63
CA PRO A 41 3.60 -10.61 8.75
C PRO A 41 3.89 -9.92 10.08
N ASP A 42 3.25 -10.39 11.16
CA ASP A 42 3.41 -9.88 12.52
C ASP A 42 3.07 -8.39 12.71
N ASP A 43 2.36 -7.79 11.75
CA ASP A 43 1.75 -6.46 11.85
C ASP A 43 0.22 -6.57 11.69
N HIS A 44 -0.50 -5.65 12.32
CA HIS A 44 -1.97 -5.57 12.21
C HIS A 44 -2.42 -4.38 11.38
N GLN A 45 -1.44 -3.62 10.86
CA GLN A 45 -1.65 -2.45 10.06
C GLN A 45 -1.71 -2.79 8.57
N ILE A 46 -2.48 -1.99 7.83
CA ILE A 46 -2.59 -2.11 6.39
C ILE A 46 -1.93 -0.90 5.75
N TYR A 47 -1.09 -1.15 4.76
CA TYR A 47 -0.32 -0.13 4.07
C TYR A 47 -0.75 -0.08 2.61
N HIS A 48 -0.93 1.13 2.08
CA HIS A 48 -0.95 1.35 0.64
C HIS A 48 0.49 1.56 0.16
N ILE A 49 0.96 0.65 -0.68
CA ILE A 49 2.28 0.64 -1.27
C ILE A 49 2.21 1.21 -2.67
N THR A 50 3.16 2.06 -3.03
CA THR A 50 3.42 2.44 -4.42
C THR A 50 4.88 2.20 -4.74
N CYS A 51 5.14 1.40 -5.77
CA CYS A 51 6.47 1.14 -6.31
C CYS A 51 6.61 1.85 -7.65
N GLU A 52 7.59 2.72 -7.78
CA GLU A 52 7.88 3.48 -9.00
C GLU A 52 9.31 3.23 -9.46
N LEU A 53 9.51 2.91 -10.73
CA LEU A 53 10.84 2.72 -11.31
C LEU A 53 11.52 4.09 -11.47
N ASN A 54 12.71 4.22 -10.88
CA ASN A 54 13.42 5.50 -10.76
C ASN A 54 14.17 5.93 -12.04
N GLU A 55 13.48 6.02 -13.18
CA GLU A 55 14.07 6.52 -14.43
C GLU A 55 13.98 8.04 -14.56
N ASN A 56 13.06 8.70 -13.85
CA ASN A 56 12.92 10.15 -13.84
C ASN A 56 12.63 10.62 -12.41
N ASN A 57 13.69 10.98 -11.66
CA ASN A 57 13.61 11.62 -10.34
C ASN A 57 12.90 13.00 -10.44
N ASN A 58 11.59 13.00 -10.62
CA ASN A 58 10.78 14.08 -10.08
C ASN A 58 10.52 13.65 -8.65
N ASN A 59 11.15 14.32 -7.68
CA ASN A 59 10.76 14.27 -6.28
C ASN A 59 9.26 14.57 -6.23
N SER A 60 8.43 13.54 -6.33
CA SER A 60 7.02 13.72 -6.14
C SER A 60 6.89 13.92 -4.63
N ASP A 61 6.48 15.13 -4.24
CA ASP A 61 6.04 15.45 -2.88
C ASP A 61 4.76 14.67 -2.50
N SER A 62 4.59 13.46 -3.06
CA SER A 62 3.48 12.59 -2.76
C SER A 62 3.47 12.36 -1.25
N PRO A 63 2.32 12.62 -0.59
CA PRO A 63 2.17 12.36 0.82
C PRO A 63 2.47 10.89 1.09
N SER A 64 3.36 10.61 2.05
CA SER A 64 3.78 9.27 2.42
C SER A 64 4.20 9.27 3.87
N ASP A 65 3.87 8.21 4.60
CA ASP A 65 4.28 8.05 6.00
C ASP A 65 5.66 7.39 6.11
N HIS A 66 6.05 6.58 5.12
CA HIS A 66 7.41 6.03 5.01
C HIS A 66 7.86 5.92 3.55
N LYS A 67 9.16 6.07 3.28
CA LYS A 67 9.74 6.10 1.94
C LYS A 67 11.10 5.39 1.95
N PHE A 68 11.36 4.51 0.99
CA PHE A 68 12.66 3.85 0.88
C PHE A 68 12.98 3.41 -0.56
N TYR A 69 14.25 3.13 -0.82
CA TYR A 69 14.71 2.62 -2.10
C TYR A 69 14.88 1.10 -2.04
N TYR A 70 14.55 0.44 -3.14
CA TYR A 70 14.77 -0.98 -3.31
C TYR A 70 15.40 -1.26 -4.68
N LYS A 71 16.64 -1.75 -4.66
CA LYS A 71 17.32 -2.22 -5.85
C LYS A 71 16.98 -3.67 -6.10
N LEU A 72 16.53 -3.98 -7.31
CA LEU A 72 16.12 -5.30 -7.69
C LEU A 72 16.59 -5.59 -9.12
N ASP A 73 17.59 -6.46 -9.23
CA ASP A 73 18.47 -6.60 -10.41
C ASP A 73 19.14 -5.23 -10.73
N ASP A 74 19.07 -4.79 -11.99
CA ASP A 74 19.60 -3.49 -12.43
C ASP A 74 18.58 -2.35 -12.32
N LYS A 75 17.40 -2.62 -11.76
CA LYS A 75 16.32 -1.63 -11.61
C LYS A 75 16.28 -1.08 -10.19
N ASN A 76 16.19 0.23 -10.07
CA ASN A 76 16.01 0.91 -8.80
C ASN A 76 14.56 1.33 -8.65
N PHE A 77 13.88 0.81 -7.64
CA PHE A 77 12.53 1.17 -7.29
C PHE A 77 12.54 2.18 -6.15
N TYR A 78 11.73 3.22 -6.29
CA TYR A 78 11.34 4.10 -5.21
C TYR A 78 10.01 3.64 -4.66
N ILE A 79 9.97 3.34 -3.36
CA ILE A 79 8.80 2.79 -2.69
C ILE A 79 8.27 3.82 -1.69
N THR A 80 6.99 4.16 -1.82
CA THR A 80 6.25 4.98 -0.87
C THR A 80 5.19 4.13 -0.18
N CYS A 81 5.02 4.38 1.12
CA CYS A 81 4.11 3.64 2.00
C CYS A 81 3.23 4.64 2.74
N ILE A 82 1.91 4.42 2.64
CA ILE A 82 0.91 5.18 3.38
C ILE A 82 0.21 4.21 4.32
N LEU A 83 0.21 4.51 5.60
CA LEU A 83 -0.49 3.71 6.61
C LEU A 83 -1.99 4.03 6.56
N ILE A 84 -2.82 3.00 6.50
CA ILE A 84 -4.28 3.13 6.35
C ILE A 84 -4.96 2.74 7.67
N PRO A 85 -5.75 3.64 8.27
CA PRO A 85 -6.54 3.30 9.45
C PRO A 85 -7.51 2.15 9.20
N ASN A 86 -7.56 1.19 10.12
CA ASN A 86 -8.51 0.08 10.03
C ASN A 86 -9.95 0.57 10.04
N SER A 87 -10.26 1.58 10.86
CA SER A 87 -11.55 2.27 10.88
C SER A 87 -11.95 2.79 9.48
N LEU A 88 -10.98 3.35 8.75
CA LEU A 88 -11.20 3.89 7.42
C LEU A 88 -11.48 2.80 6.39
N ILE A 89 -10.80 1.65 6.49
CA ILE A 89 -11.04 0.48 5.63
C ILE A 89 -12.45 -0.06 5.88
N VAL A 90 -12.86 -0.19 7.14
CA VAL A 90 -14.22 -0.63 7.49
C VAL A 90 -15.27 0.31 6.90
N GLN A 91 -15.09 1.63 7.04
CA GLN A 91 -16.00 2.62 6.44
C GLN A 91 -16.04 2.49 4.91
N PHE A 92 -14.88 2.32 4.27
CA PHE A 92 -14.79 2.11 2.82
C PHE A 92 -15.53 0.86 2.37
N LEU A 93 -15.32 -0.28 3.03
CA LEU A 93 -16.00 -1.55 2.72
C LEU A 93 -17.51 -1.46 2.92
N ASN A 94 -17.97 -0.86 4.03
CA ASN A 94 -19.39 -0.66 4.29
C ASN A 94 -20.06 0.16 3.20
N LYS A 95 -19.41 1.25 2.78
CA LYS A 95 -19.91 2.10 1.68
C LYS A 95 -19.90 1.36 0.35
N LYS A 96 -18.81 0.66 0.00
CA LYS A 96 -18.64 0.03 -1.31
C LYS A 96 -19.48 -1.23 -1.51
N ILE A 97 -19.63 -2.06 -0.47
CA ILE A 97 -20.32 -3.35 -0.56
C ILE A 97 -21.79 -3.20 -0.20
N TYR A 98 -22.11 -2.45 0.87
CA TYR A 98 -23.46 -2.37 1.41
C TYR A 98 -24.14 -1.02 1.16
N GLY A 99 -23.43 -0.02 0.63
CA GLY A 99 -23.97 1.34 0.47
C GLY A 99 -24.21 2.06 1.81
N ILE A 100 -23.65 1.55 2.91
CA ILE A 100 -23.87 2.11 4.25
C ILE A 100 -22.77 3.12 4.57
N GLU A 101 -23.18 4.36 4.77
CA GLU A 101 -22.33 5.42 5.30
C GLU A 101 -22.58 5.57 6.81
N LEU A 102 -21.65 5.07 7.62
CA LEU A 102 -21.66 5.31 9.05
C LEU A 102 -21.28 6.77 9.28
N LYS A 103 -22.19 7.55 9.87
CA LYS A 103 -21.91 8.94 10.25
C LYS A 103 -20.83 8.93 11.32
N LYS A 104 -19.74 9.69 11.09
CA LYS A 104 -18.73 9.92 12.11
C LYS A 104 -19.40 10.48 13.36
N GLY A 105 -19.28 9.79 14.48
CA GLY A 105 -19.66 10.35 15.77
C GLY A 105 -18.73 11.51 16.14
N GLU A 106 -19.23 12.49 16.89
CA GLU A 106 -18.45 13.65 17.39
C GLU A 106 -17.26 13.23 18.29
N GLU A 107 -17.22 11.96 18.73
CA GLU A 107 -16.19 11.36 19.59
C GLU A 107 -15.29 10.35 18.86
N GLU A 108 -15.28 10.31 17.53
CA GLU A 108 -14.29 9.50 16.81
C GLU A 108 -12.92 10.15 16.97
N GLN A 109 -12.26 9.76 18.06
CA GLN A 109 -10.84 9.94 18.33
C GLN A 109 -10.10 9.82 17.00
N GLN A 110 -9.39 10.87 16.58
CA GLN A 110 -8.38 10.71 15.54
C GLN A 110 -7.59 9.48 15.92
N GLU A 111 -7.72 8.41 15.13
CA GLU A 111 -6.95 7.20 15.34
C GLU A 111 -5.51 7.63 15.09
N TYR A 112 -4.81 7.97 16.16
CA TYR A 112 -3.42 8.40 16.11
C TYR A 112 -2.60 7.15 15.81
N LEU A 113 -2.56 6.81 14.53
CA LEU A 113 -1.75 5.72 14.07
C LEU A 113 -0.30 6.13 14.22
N THR A 114 0.43 5.27 14.91
CA THR A 114 1.85 5.42 15.11
C THR A 114 2.55 4.48 14.15
N PHE A 115 3.53 4.99 13.43
CA PHE A 115 4.37 4.20 12.55
C PHE A 115 5.75 4.07 13.16
N SER A 116 5.89 3.10 14.07
CA SER A 116 7.14 2.87 14.80
C SER A 116 8.26 2.40 13.88
N SER A 117 9.51 2.62 14.30
CA SER A 117 10.70 2.14 13.58
C SER A 117 10.71 0.61 13.40
N GLY A 118 10.12 -0.13 14.36
CA GLY A 118 9.92 -1.58 14.26
C GLY A 118 9.00 -1.96 13.11
N GLN A 119 7.86 -1.28 12.98
CA GLN A 119 6.92 -1.49 11.88
C GLN A 119 7.52 -1.08 10.53
N GLN A 120 8.27 0.03 10.47
CA GLN A 120 8.95 0.44 9.24
C GLN A 120 9.95 -0.62 8.78
N SER A 121 10.77 -1.14 9.71
CA SER A 121 11.74 -2.19 9.43
C SER A 121 11.08 -3.50 9.01
N ASN A 122 10.00 -3.88 9.68
CA ASN A 122 9.20 -5.07 9.37
C ASN A 122 8.57 -4.97 7.97
N LEU A 123 7.95 -3.83 7.67
CA LEU A 123 7.36 -3.53 6.37
C LEU A 123 8.41 -3.61 5.27
N GLU A 124 9.56 -2.95 5.45
CA GLU A 124 10.64 -2.98 4.46
C GLU A 124 11.14 -4.39 4.19
N PHE A 125 11.41 -5.17 5.24
CA PHE A 125 11.95 -6.53 5.10
C PHE A 125 10.97 -7.42 4.34
N HIS A 126 9.72 -7.49 4.78
CA HIS A 126 8.73 -8.39 4.18
C HIS A 126 8.26 -7.95 2.81
N LEU A 127 8.21 -6.63 2.55
CA LEU A 127 7.88 -6.14 1.21
C LEU A 127 8.97 -6.50 0.21
N LYS A 128 10.26 -6.42 0.58
CA LYS A 128 11.37 -6.84 -0.29
C LYS A 128 11.27 -8.32 -0.63
N GLU A 129 11.00 -9.18 0.36
CA GLU A 129 10.78 -10.61 0.14
C GLU A 129 9.58 -10.90 -0.77
N TYR A 130 8.46 -10.19 -0.56
CA TYR A 130 7.27 -10.31 -1.41
C TYR A 130 7.54 -9.92 -2.88
N LEU A 131 8.25 -8.82 -3.10
CA LEU A 131 8.64 -8.36 -4.44
C LEU A 131 9.63 -9.34 -5.12
N LEU A 132 10.52 -9.98 -4.36
CA LEU A 132 11.39 -11.05 -4.87
C LEU A 132 10.60 -12.30 -5.26
N ALA A 133 9.66 -12.73 -4.43
CA ALA A 133 8.86 -13.91 -4.68
C ALA A 133 7.92 -13.73 -5.88
N SER A 134 7.27 -12.57 -6.02
CA SER A 134 6.38 -12.27 -7.15
C SER A 134 7.11 -12.28 -8.51
N LYS A 135 8.39 -11.90 -8.56
CA LYS A 135 9.23 -12.13 -9.75
C LYS A 135 9.36 -13.60 -10.13
N GLN A 136 9.46 -14.50 -9.15
CA GLN A 136 9.56 -15.93 -9.42
C GLN A 136 8.23 -16.47 -9.96
N ILE A 137 7.11 -15.91 -9.52
CA ILE A 137 5.77 -16.23 -10.04
C ILE A 137 5.66 -15.80 -11.50
N ASN A 138 6.03 -14.55 -11.83
CA ASN A 138 6.00 -14.03 -13.20
C ASN A 138 7.02 -14.73 -14.14
N LYS A 139 8.12 -15.27 -13.61
CA LYS A 139 9.06 -16.12 -14.39
C LYS A 139 8.52 -17.54 -14.61
N LYS A 140 7.68 -18.07 -13.71
CA LYS A 140 7.07 -19.40 -13.82
C LYS A 140 5.79 -19.42 -14.66
N THR A 141 5.12 -18.29 -14.89
CA THR A 141 3.87 -18.20 -15.67
C THR A 141 4.02 -18.19 -17.19
N ASN A 142 5.18 -18.59 -17.75
CA ASN A 142 5.24 -19.10 -19.13
C ASN A 142 4.65 -20.52 -19.25
N VAL A 143 3.49 -20.75 -18.62
CA VAL A 143 2.68 -21.95 -18.78
C VAL A 143 1.32 -21.45 -19.24
N ASN A 144 0.99 -21.77 -20.49
CA ASN A 144 -0.29 -21.51 -21.14
C ASN A 144 -1.46 -21.83 -20.20
N ILE A 145 -2.11 -20.80 -19.65
CA ILE A 145 -3.43 -20.98 -19.07
C ILE A 145 -4.43 -20.83 -20.22
N VAL A 146 -4.68 -21.98 -20.84
CA VAL A 146 -5.87 -22.24 -21.64
C VAL A 146 -7.08 -21.87 -20.78
N THR A 147 -7.92 -21.00 -21.36
CA THR A 147 -9.26 -20.70 -20.89
C THR A 147 -10.05 -21.98 -20.68
N ASP A 148 -10.68 -22.19 -19.52
CA ASP A 148 -12.03 -22.72 -19.51
C ASP A 148 -12.80 -22.61 -18.19
N ALA A 149 -14.11 -22.46 -18.40
CA ALA A 149 -15.25 -22.71 -17.52
C ALA A 149 -15.61 -21.70 -16.42
N GLN A 150 -16.52 -20.80 -16.80
CA GLN A 150 -17.56 -20.26 -15.90
C GLN A 150 -18.40 -21.40 -15.28
N PRO A 151 -18.87 -21.28 -14.04
CA PRO A 151 -20.14 -21.88 -13.64
C PRO A 151 -21.27 -20.91 -14.01
N LYS A 152 -22.26 -21.43 -14.74
CA LYS A 152 -23.58 -20.83 -14.92
C LYS A 152 -24.30 -20.75 -13.56
N LEU A 153 -25.16 -19.74 -13.42
CA LEU A 153 -26.13 -19.56 -12.31
C LEU A 153 -26.88 -20.85 -11.98
#